data_AF-E3RY50-F1
#
_entry.id   AF-E3RY50-F1
#
_cell.length_a   1.000
_cell.length_b   1.000
_cell.length_c   1.000
_cell.angle_alpha   90.00
_cell.angle_beta   90.00
_cell.angle_gamma   90.00
#
_symmetry.space_group_name_H-M   'P 1'
#
loop_
_entity.id
_entity.type
_entity.pdbx_description
1 polymer ?
#
loop_
_entity_poly.entity_id
_entity_poly.type
_entity_poly.pdbx_seq_one_letter_code
_entity_poly.pdbx_strand_id
1 'polypeptide(L)'
;MDILKPLKTATKCLEGCGKSGSFGAIAEIIPIFEYLLTYYEQRVNAYEAVNYNEHDESPEDHIAINLRAAWQKADDYYSKLDDSPAYYAAIILYPIYKYYCDKAWARKPNWLEASNASF
;
A
#
# COMPACT_ATOMS: atom_id res chain seq x y z
N MET A 1 -18.02 -6.69 -8.12
CA MET A 1 -17.42 -6.32 -6.83
C MET A 1 -16.15 -5.51 -7.09
N ASP A 2 -16.26 -4.19 -7.12
CA ASP A 2 -15.18 -3.29 -7.57
C ASP A 2 -14.11 -3.01 -6.50
N ILE A 3 -14.42 -3.28 -5.23
CA ILE A 3 -13.53 -2.99 -4.10
C ILE A 3 -12.23 -3.79 -4.11
N LEU A 4 -12.26 -5.00 -4.69
CA LEU A 4 -11.11 -5.90 -4.78
C LEU A 4 -10.29 -5.71 -6.06
N LYS A 5 -10.76 -4.89 -7.02
CA LYS A 5 -10.05 -4.68 -8.28
C LYS A 5 -8.63 -4.13 -8.06
N PRO A 6 -8.39 -3.10 -7.22
CA PRO A 6 -7.05 -2.57 -6.99
C PRO A 6 -6.09 -3.61 -6.43
N LEU A 7 -6.53 -4.39 -5.43
CA LEU A 7 -5.73 -5.47 -4.86
C LEU A 7 -5.38 -6.51 -5.92
N LYS A 8 -6.37 -6.98 -6.67
CA LYS A 8 -6.16 -7.97 -7.75
C LYS A 8 -5.17 -7.46 -8.80
N THR A 9 -5.27 -6.20 -9.19
CA THR A 9 -4.34 -5.59 -10.15
C THR A 9 -2.93 -5.50 -9.57
N ALA A 10 -2.79 -5.01 -8.34
CA ALA A 10 -1.50 -4.91 -7.63
C ALA A 10 -0.81 -6.27 -7.50
N THR A 11 -1.54 -7.30 -7.09
CA THR A 11 -1.01 -8.66 -6.98
C THR A 11 -0.54 -9.18 -8.34
N LYS A 12 -1.35 -9.03 -9.39
CA LYS A 12 -0.93 -9.43 -10.75
C LYS A 12 0.30 -8.69 -11.25
N CYS A 13 0.44 -7.41 -10.91
CA CYS A 13 1.64 -6.63 -11.24
C CYS A 13 2.88 -7.17 -10.52
N LEU A 14 2.77 -7.55 -9.25
CA LEU A 14 3.89 -8.07 -8.46
C LEU A 14 4.24 -9.53 -8.79
N GLU A 15 3.27 -10.33 -9.24
CA GLU A 15 3.48 -11.72 -9.68
C GLU A 15 4.23 -11.81 -11.02
N GLY A 16 4.21 -10.74 -11.83
CA GLY A 16 4.78 -10.75 -13.15
C GLY A 16 6.30 -10.82 -13.12
N CYS A 17 6.91 -11.96 -13.44
CA CYS A 17 8.32 -12.00 -13.80
C CYS A 17 8.47 -11.51 -15.25
N GLY A 18 8.40 -10.20 -15.44
CA GLY A 18 8.30 -9.58 -16.76
C GLY A 18 9.52 -9.87 -17.64
N LYS A 19 9.29 -10.49 -18.82
CA LYS A 19 10.33 -10.64 -19.87
C LYS A 19 10.89 -9.30 -20.38
N SER A 20 10.28 -8.18 -19.99
CA SER A 20 10.51 -6.84 -20.50
C SER A 20 11.03 -5.83 -19.45
N GLY A 21 11.43 -6.28 -18.25
CA GLY A 21 11.92 -5.40 -17.19
C GLY A 21 10.86 -4.47 -16.57
N SER A 22 9.58 -4.78 -16.74
CA SER A 22 8.43 -4.11 -16.11
C SER A 22 7.59 -5.16 -15.39
N PHE A 23 6.99 -4.79 -14.25
CA PHE A 23 6.23 -5.68 -13.37
C PHE A 23 7.11 -6.68 -12.61
N GLY A 24 6.85 -6.85 -11.30
CA GLY A 24 7.54 -7.77 -10.40
C GLY A 24 8.88 -7.27 -9.85
N ALA A 25 9.23 -6.01 -10.08
CA ALA A 25 10.47 -5.42 -9.55
C ALA A 25 10.27 -5.00 -8.09
N ILE A 26 11.30 -5.18 -7.25
CA ILE A 26 11.29 -4.73 -5.84
C ILE A 26 11.01 -3.21 -5.75
N ALA A 27 11.46 -2.44 -6.74
CA ALA A 27 11.21 -1.01 -6.85
C ALA A 27 9.72 -0.63 -7.02
N GLU A 28 8.83 -1.59 -7.29
CA GLU A 28 7.39 -1.33 -7.40
C GLU A 28 6.65 -1.54 -6.07
N ILE A 29 7.29 -2.18 -5.09
CA ILE A 29 6.64 -2.58 -3.83
C ILE A 29 6.17 -1.36 -3.04
N ILE A 30 7.05 -0.41 -2.75
CA ILE A 30 6.68 0.82 -2.00
C ILE A 30 5.55 1.58 -2.73
N PRO A 31 5.65 1.90 -4.03
CA PRO A 31 4.55 2.55 -4.75
C PRO A 31 3.21 1.80 -4.72
N ILE A 32 3.24 0.47 -4.79
CA ILE A 32 2.03 -0.36 -4.76
C ILE A 32 1.39 -0.34 -3.36
N PHE A 33 2.18 -0.41 -2.30
CA PHE A 33 1.67 -0.27 -0.94
C PHE A 33 1.06 1.10 -0.69
N GLU A 34 1.74 2.18 -1.10
CA GLU A 34 1.22 3.56 -1.02
C GLU A 34 -0.14 3.69 -1.74
N TYR A 35 -0.25 3.11 -2.94
CA TYR A 35 -1.50 3.08 -3.68
C TYR A 35 -2.61 2.29 -2.97
N LEU A 36 -2.33 1.09 -2.48
CA LEU A 36 -3.31 0.24 -1.81
C LEU A 36 -3.77 0.83 -0.47
N LEU A 37 -2.85 1.37 0.34
CA LEU A 37 -3.16 2.02 1.60
C LEU A 37 -4.07 3.23 1.37
N THR A 38 -3.71 4.10 0.43
CA THR A 38 -4.54 5.25 0.05
C THR A 38 -5.93 4.82 -0.41
N TYR A 39 -6.01 3.79 -1.26
CA TYR A 39 -7.29 3.27 -1.76
C TYR A 39 -8.16 2.72 -0.62
N TYR A 40 -7.58 1.91 0.26
CA TYR A 40 -8.30 1.33 1.39
C TYR A 40 -8.73 2.38 2.40
N GLU A 41 -7.88 3.36 2.71
CA GLU A 41 -8.23 4.46 3.62
C GLU A 41 -9.44 5.24 3.09
N GLN A 42 -9.45 5.60 1.80
CA GLN A 42 -10.58 6.26 1.15
C GLN A 42 -11.88 5.43 1.27
N ARG A 43 -11.77 4.11 1.11
CA ARG A 43 -12.92 3.22 1.21
C ARG A 43 -13.38 3.07 2.66
N VAL A 44 -12.48 2.97 3.63
CA VAL A 44 -12.80 2.86 5.06
C VAL A 44 -13.58 4.11 5.49
N ASN A 45 -13.09 5.29 5.12
CA ASN A 45 -13.73 6.56 5.43
C ASN A 45 -15.12 6.68 4.79
N ALA A 46 -15.31 6.15 3.57
CA ALA A 46 -16.62 6.13 2.91
C ALA A 46 -17.64 5.24 3.64
N TYR A 47 -17.19 4.12 4.22
CA TYR A 47 -18.07 3.21 4.97
C TYR A 47 -18.28 3.63 6.42
N GLU A 48 -17.42 4.46 6.99
CA GLU A 48 -17.59 4.99 8.35
C GLU A 48 -18.84 5.88 8.49
N ALA A 49 -19.25 6.55 7.41
CA ALA A 49 -20.45 7.39 7.39
C ALA A 49 -21.78 6.60 7.29
N VAL A 50 -21.72 5.28 7.10
CA VAL A 50 -22.92 4.45 6.94
C VAL A 50 -23.47 4.05 8.32
N ASN A 51 -24.77 4.28 8.54
CA ASN A 51 -25.46 3.79 9.72
C ASN A 51 -25.99 2.38 9.46
N TYR A 52 -25.32 1.38 10.02
CA TYR A 52 -25.66 -0.03 9.84
C TYR A 52 -26.84 -0.53 10.71
N ASN A 53 -27.30 0.30 11.65
CA ASN A 53 -28.34 -0.07 12.62
C ASN A 53 -29.60 0.81 12.51
N GLU A 54 -29.81 1.49 11.38
CA GLU A 54 -30.89 2.47 11.23
C GLU A 54 -32.26 1.80 11.12
N HIS A 55 -32.38 0.80 10.25
CA HIS A 55 -33.60 0.02 9.97
C HIS A 55 -33.28 -1.44 9.61
N ASP A 56 -34.28 -2.33 9.62
CA ASP A 56 -34.11 -3.77 9.27
C ASP A 56 -33.57 -4.01 7.84
N GLU A 57 -33.72 -3.04 6.93
CA GLU A 57 -33.18 -3.09 5.56
C GLU A 57 -31.78 -2.47 5.42
N SER A 58 -31.13 -2.09 6.52
CA SER A 58 -29.78 -1.51 6.49
C SER A 58 -28.77 -2.50 5.89
N PRO A 59 -27.75 -2.01 5.17
CA PRO A 59 -26.71 -2.88 4.66
C PRO A 59 -25.97 -3.57 5.82
N GLU A 60 -25.44 -4.77 5.58
CA GLU A 60 -24.58 -5.45 6.57
C GLU A 60 -23.22 -4.73 6.72
N ASP A 61 -22.64 -4.80 7.92
CA ASP A 61 -21.39 -4.13 8.27
C ASP A 61 -20.11 -4.93 7.91
N HIS A 62 -20.27 -6.19 7.47
CA HIS A 62 -19.14 -7.09 7.22
C HIS A 62 -18.13 -6.54 6.20
N ILE A 63 -18.58 -5.76 5.19
CA ILE A 63 -17.67 -5.14 4.21
C ILE A 63 -16.79 -4.10 4.89
N ALA A 64 -17.36 -3.24 5.73
CA ALA A 64 -16.63 -2.18 6.42
C ALA A 64 -15.61 -2.77 7.40
N ILE A 65 -16.03 -3.79 8.16
CA ILE A 65 -15.15 -4.52 9.09
C ILE A 65 -13.98 -5.15 8.33
N ASN A 66 -14.26 -5.90 7.27
CA ASN A 66 -13.23 -6.58 6.49
C ASN A 66 -12.28 -5.60 5.80
N LEU A 67 -12.77 -4.44 5.38
CA LEU A 67 -11.95 -3.42 4.76
C LEU A 67 -11.01 -2.74 5.76
N ARG A 68 -11.48 -2.45 6.99
CA ARG A 68 -10.62 -1.95 8.08
C ARG A 68 -9.53 -2.97 8.41
N ALA A 69 -9.89 -4.25 8.49
CA ALA A 69 -8.92 -5.33 8.68
C ALA A 69 -7.92 -5.43 7.53
N ALA A 70 -8.36 -5.26 6.28
CA ALA A 70 -7.47 -5.25 5.11
C ALA A 70 -6.51 -4.06 5.11
N TRP A 71 -6.99 -2.85 5.46
CA TRP A 71 -6.15 -1.67 5.61
C TRP A 71 -5.09 -1.88 6.69
N GLN A 72 -5.50 -2.31 7.88
CA GLN A 72 -4.59 -2.58 9.00
C GLN A 72 -3.54 -3.62 8.61
N LYS A 73 -3.95 -4.68 7.92
CA LYS A 73 -3.02 -5.72 7.47
C LYS A 73 -2.02 -5.18 6.46
N ALA A 74 -2.43 -4.32 5.53
CA ALA A 74 -1.54 -3.68 4.58
C ALA A 74 -0.55 -2.74 5.28
N ASP A 75 -1.01 -1.98 6.27
CA ASP A 75 -0.17 -1.06 7.05
C ASP A 75 0.86 -1.81 7.92
N ASP A 76 0.48 -2.95 8.51
CA ASP A 76 1.39 -3.82 9.26
C ASP A 76 2.54 -4.34 8.39
N TYR A 77 2.30 -4.60 7.10
CA TYR A 77 3.35 -5.00 6.17
C TYR A 77 4.16 -3.81 5.67
N TYR A 78 3.50 -2.68 5.40
CA TYR A 78 4.16 -1.45 4.98
C TYR A 78 5.14 -0.95 6.04
N SER A 79 4.76 -1.06 7.31
CA SER A 79 5.55 -0.72 8.49
C SER A 79 6.83 -1.54 8.67
N LYS A 80 7.06 -2.56 7.84
CA LYS A 80 8.26 -3.42 7.84
C LYS A 80 9.16 -3.18 6.63
N LEU A 81 8.82 -2.24 5.76
CA LEU A 81 9.62 -1.97 4.56
C LEU A 81 10.95 -1.26 4.89
N ASP A 82 11.08 -0.67 6.08
CA ASP A 82 12.33 -0.10 6.60
C ASP A 82 13.22 -1.13 7.33
N ASP A 83 12.69 -2.28 7.73
CA ASP A 83 13.45 -3.37 8.37
C ASP A 83 14.62 -3.87 7.49
N SER A 84 14.56 -3.62 6.18
CA SER A 84 15.63 -3.91 5.24
C SER A 84 15.86 -2.73 4.28
N PRO A 85 17.11 -2.26 4.13
CA PRO A 85 17.42 -1.19 3.20
C PRO A 85 17.23 -1.60 1.73
N ALA A 86 16.97 -2.89 1.44
CA ALA A 86 16.78 -3.40 0.08
C ALA A 86 15.61 -2.73 -0.66
N TYR A 87 14.49 -2.44 0.02
CA TYR A 87 13.35 -1.77 -0.61
C TYR A 87 13.67 -0.33 -0.97
N TYR A 88 14.32 0.40 -0.05
CA TYR A 88 14.81 1.75 -0.30
C TYR A 88 15.84 1.79 -1.43
N ALA A 89 16.84 0.90 -1.37
CA ALA A 89 17.89 0.78 -2.39
C ALA A 89 17.30 0.51 -3.78
N ALA A 90 16.33 -0.41 -3.88
CA ALA A 90 15.66 -0.70 -5.14
C ALA A 90 14.96 0.53 -5.74
N ILE A 91 14.34 1.37 -4.91
CA ILE A 91 13.72 2.62 -5.34
C ILE A 91 14.74 3.63 -5.85
N ILE A 92 15.78 3.92 -5.07
CA ILE A 92 16.76 4.96 -5.43
C ILE A 92 17.61 4.59 -6.66
N LEU A 93 17.83 3.29 -6.88
CA LEU A 93 18.52 2.77 -8.05
C LEU A 93 17.64 2.77 -9.31
N TYR A 94 16.32 2.90 -9.16
CA TYR A 94 15.40 3.03 -10.28
C TYR A 94 15.28 4.50 -10.71
N PRO A 95 15.78 4.91 -11.90
CA PRO A 95 15.95 6.33 -12.25
C PRO A 95 14.67 7.17 -12.16
N ILE A 96 13.52 6.57 -12.47
CA ILE A 96 12.21 7.23 -12.41
C ILE A 96 11.77 7.49 -10.96
N TYR A 97 12.17 6.63 -10.01
CA TYR A 97 11.74 6.69 -8.61
C TYR A 97 12.80 7.25 -7.66
N LYS A 98 13.89 7.82 -8.18
CA LYS A 98 15.02 8.31 -7.38
C LYS A 98 14.63 9.12 -6.14
N TYR A 99 13.64 10.00 -6.25
CA TYR A 99 13.17 10.88 -5.16
C TYR A 99 11.79 10.46 -4.60
N TYR A 100 11.37 9.22 -4.83
CA TYR A 100 10.03 8.77 -4.46
C TYR A 100 9.88 8.62 -2.94
N CYS A 101 10.88 8.02 -2.28
CA CYS A 101 10.86 7.81 -0.83
C CYS A 101 10.80 9.13 -0.04
N ASP A 102 11.39 10.21 -0.56
CA ASP A 102 11.31 11.55 0.07
C ASP A 102 9.85 12.01 0.26
N LYS A 103 8.96 11.58 -0.64
CA LYS A 103 7.52 11.88 -0.59
C LYS A 103 6.74 10.82 0.16
N ALA A 104 6.94 9.54 -0.19
CA ALA A 104 6.23 8.42 0.43
C ALA A 104 6.48 8.36 1.95
N TRP A 105 7.72 8.59 2.37
CA TRP A 105 8.14 8.53 3.77
C TRP A 105 8.28 9.92 4.40
N ALA A 106 7.63 10.95 3.85
CA ALA A 106 7.68 12.32 4.38
C ALA A 106 7.24 12.41 5.86
N ARG A 107 6.37 11.50 6.31
CA ARG A 107 5.90 11.41 7.70
C ARG A 107 6.72 10.44 8.57
N LYS A 108 7.77 9.84 8.01
CA LYS A 108 8.65 8.85 8.65
C LYS A 108 10.13 9.24 8.43
N PRO A 109 10.57 10.43 8.89
CA PRO A 109 11.92 10.92 8.63
C PRO A 109 13.02 9.98 9.16
N ASN A 110 12.75 9.28 10.27
CA ASN A 110 13.63 8.26 10.82
C ASN A 110 13.90 7.09 9.86
N TRP A 111 12.94 6.72 9.00
CA TRP A 111 13.14 5.68 7.98
C TRP A 111 14.11 6.14 6.89
N LEU A 112 14.00 7.40 6.46
CA LEU A 112 14.90 7.99 5.47
C LEU A 112 16.31 8.11 6.03
N GLU A 113 16.46 8.55 7.29
CA GLU A 113 17.76 8.64 7.96
C GLU A 113 18.44 7.27 8.08
N ALA A 114 17.72 6.26 8.57
CA ALA A 114 18.25 4.90 8.73
C ALA A 114 18.63 4.26 7.38
N SER A 115 17.79 4.46 6.36
CA SER A 115 18.05 3.90 5.02
C SER A 115 19.23 4.58 4.33
N ASN A 116 19.36 5.90 4.47
CA ASN A 116 20.52 6.64 3.94
C ASN A 116 21.81 6.31 4.69
N ALA A 117 21.77 6.03 5.99
CA ALA A 117 22.96 5.64 6.76
C ALA A 117 23.47 4.22 6.42
N SER A 118 22.65 3.42 5.73
CA SER A 118 22.99 2.05 5.35
C SER A 118 23.85 1.95 4.08
N PHE A 119 24.14 3.07 3.40
CA PHE A 119 24.92 3.17 2.16
C PHE A 119 25.82 4.40 2.15
#